data_AF-A0A4R9G7C4-F1
#
_entry.id   AF-A0A4R9G7C4-F1
#
_cell.length_a   1.000
_cell.length_b   1.000
_cell.length_c   1.000
_cell.angle_alpha   90.00
_cell.angle_beta   90.00
_cell.angle_gamma   90.00
#
_symmetry.space_group_name_H-M   'P 1'
#
loop_
_entity.id
_entity.type
_entity.pdbx_description
1 polymer ?
#
loop_
_entity_poly.entity_id
_entity_poly.type
_entity_poly.pdbx_seq_one_letter_code
_entity_poly.pdbx_strand_id
1 'polypeptide(L)'
;MSKYWFPIYVIILFATGDCVPIGGIAGPRRSFSIPNQKNTFLILHIKDYEIPILENRTQIEKNKRSFNLYVESYDYEADSWIKGISYPVNPSHEYFRSKNDGLYKNVVWQFFSNSRREEFQFGCEYRIPLPSGVNKFTIMFFDFEKSKRGFAIKKIDLSENQSIRVEVSPEEFQSQENLRIIKDTQNWPSSYRYLSEQIIDLTFHVEKTPPSDSDLPCNL
;
A
#
# COMPACT_ATOMS: atom_id res chain seq x y z
N MET A 1 -5.93 48.39 -28.92
CA MET A 1 -6.10 47.55 -27.72
C MET A 1 -5.40 46.23 -27.97
N SER A 2 -4.31 45.98 -27.22
CA SER A 2 -3.28 44.98 -27.54
C SER A 2 -3.75 43.54 -27.23
N LYS A 3 -3.72 42.67 -28.25
CA LYS A 3 -4.12 41.24 -28.22
C LYS A 3 -3.25 40.33 -27.33
N TYR A 4 -2.26 40.88 -26.63
CA TYR A 4 -1.28 40.12 -25.87
C TYR A 4 -1.54 40.02 -24.36
N TRP A 5 -2.65 40.59 -23.87
CA TRP A 5 -2.98 40.53 -22.44
C TRP A 5 -3.43 39.15 -21.95
N PHE A 6 -4.09 38.36 -22.80
CA PHE A 6 -4.59 37.04 -22.42
C PHE A 6 -3.48 36.04 -22.06
N PRO A 7 -2.40 35.86 -22.85
CA PRO A 7 -1.33 34.93 -22.47
C PRO A 7 -0.54 35.39 -21.24
N ILE A 8 -0.39 36.70 -21.03
CA ILE A 8 0.29 37.26 -19.86
C ILE A 8 -0.53 36.99 -18.59
N TYR A 9 -1.87 37.08 -18.66
CA TYR A 9 -2.75 36.78 -17.54
C TYR A 9 -2.71 35.30 -17.13
N VAL A 10 -2.61 34.38 -18.11
CA VAL A 10 -2.47 32.94 -17.86
C VAL A 10 -1.12 32.63 -17.22
N ILE A 11 -0.03 33.24 -17.69
CA ILE A 11 1.31 33.05 -17.11
C ILE A 11 1.38 33.61 -15.67
N ILE A 12 0.76 34.76 -15.41
CA ILE A 12 0.69 35.33 -14.05
C ILE A 12 -0.18 34.46 -13.14
N LEU A 13 -1.29 33.88 -13.61
CA LEU A 13 -2.07 32.89 -12.84
C LEU A 13 -1.26 31.63 -12.48
N PHE A 14 -0.31 31.20 -13.32
CA PHE A 14 0.64 30.12 -12.99
C PHE A 14 1.78 30.55 -12.05
N ALA A 15 2.15 31.83 -12.03
CA ALA A 15 3.27 32.35 -11.25
C ALA A 15 2.87 32.90 -9.87
N THR A 16 1.63 33.35 -9.70
CA THR A 16 1.14 33.99 -8.46
C THR A 16 -0.09 33.31 -7.85
N GLY A 17 -0.63 32.27 -8.49
CA GLY A 17 -1.59 31.39 -7.85
C GLY A 17 -0.86 30.54 -6.83
N ASP A 18 -1.26 30.68 -5.56
CA ASP A 18 -0.99 29.84 -4.41
C ASP A 18 -0.38 28.48 -4.77
N CYS A 19 0.63 28.06 -4.01
CA CYS A 19 1.11 26.68 -3.90
C CYS A 19 0.00 25.65 -4.18
N VAL A 20 -0.29 25.37 -5.45
CA VAL A 20 -1.13 24.25 -5.83
C VAL A 20 -0.25 23.10 -5.40
N PRO A 21 -0.68 22.26 -4.44
CA PRO A 21 0.10 21.09 -4.13
C PRO A 21 0.15 20.27 -5.41
N ILE A 22 1.28 20.37 -6.13
CA ILE A 22 1.63 19.48 -7.25
C ILE A 22 1.79 18.04 -6.71
N GLY A 23 1.49 17.79 -5.43
CA GLY A 23 1.17 16.48 -4.86
C GLY A 23 -0.05 15.76 -5.48
N GLY A 24 -0.43 16.10 -6.72
CA GLY A 24 -1.42 15.38 -7.53
C GLY A 24 -0.96 15.07 -8.96
N ILE A 25 0.23 15.51 -9.40
CA ILE A 25 0.79 15.14 -10.70
C ILE A 25 1.92 14.13 -10.44
N ALA A 26 1.57 12.85 -10.33
CA ALA A 26 2.52 11.77 -10.15
C ALA A 26 2.54 10.90 -11.40
N GLY A 27 3.47 11.18 -12.32
CA GLY A 27 3.62 10.38 -13.53
C GLY A 27 4.00 8.92 -13.24
N PRO A 28 3.93 8.04 -14.26
CA PRO A 28 4.26 6.60 -14.17
C PRO A 28 5.68 6.26 -13.67
N ARG A 29 6.52 7.28 -13.42
CA ARG A 29 7.88 7.18 -12.87
C ARG A 29 7.98 6.94 -11.36
N ARG A 30 6.87 6.76 -10.63
CA ARG A 30 6.91 6.47 -9.18
C ARG A 30 6.85 4.98 -8.82
N SER A 31 6.50 4.11 -9.76
CA SER A 31 6.74 2.67 -9.61
C SER A 31 8.14 2.31 -10.07
N PHE A 32 8.87 1.54 -9.27
CA PHE A 32 10.22 1.11 -9.59
C PHE A 32 10.39 -0.38 -9.24
N SER A 33 11.34 -1.03 -9.91
CA SER A 33 11.72 -2.39 -9.54
C SER A 33 12.31 -2.37 -8.13
N ILE A 34 11.92 -3.34 -7.31
CA ILE A 34 12.45 -3.44 -5.96
C ILE A 34 13.89 -3.96 -6.03
N PRO A 35 14.86 -3.20 -5.51
CA PRO A 35 16.27 -3.59 -5.54
C PRO A 35 16.53 -4.74 -4.58
N ASN A 36 17.59 -5.50 -4.84
CA ASN A 36 17.97 -6.68 -4.06
C ASN A 36 16.83 -7.69 -3.84
N GLN A 37 15.84 -7.74 -4.74
CA GLN A 37 14.78 -8.75 -4.72
C GLN A 37 15.35 -10.09 -5.18
N LYS A 38 15.26 -11.12 -4.33
CA LYS A 38 15.80 -12.46 -4.62
C LYS A 38 14.72 -13.53 -4.41
N ASN A 39 13.67 -13.43 -5.22
CA ASN A 39 12.46 -14.24 -5.09
C ASN A 39 11.78 -14.09 -3.71
N THR A 40 11.70 -12.84 -3.25
CA THR A 40 11.22 -12.43 -1.93
C THR A 40 9.99 -11.55 -2.09
N PHE A 41 8.91 -11.86 -1.36
CA PHE A 41 7.64 -11.15 -1.46
C PHE A 41 6.99 -10.89 -0.09
N LEU A 42 6.13 -9.88 -0.03
CA LEU A 42 5.06 -9.75 0.94
C LEU A 42 3.81 -10.40 0.35
N ILE A 43 3.40 -11.52 0.93
CA ILE A 43 2.20 -12.25 0.55
C ILE A 43 1.06 -11.73 1.42
N LEU A 44 0.22 -10.87 0.85
CA LEU A 44 -0.94 -10.33 1.53
C LEU A 44 -2.15 -11.20 1.22
N HIS A 45 -2.78 -11.75 2.25
CA HIS A 45 -4.06 -12.42 2.13
C HIS A 45 -5.07 -11.76 3.07
N ILE A 46 -6.03 -11.03 2.47
CA ILE A 46 -7.07 -10.34 3.23
C ILE A 46 -8.29 -11.27 3.26
N LYS A 47 -8.43 -12.01 4.37
CA LYS A 47 -9.67 -12.75 4.65
C LYS A 47 -10.77 -11.73 4.94
N ASP A 48 -11.95 -11.89 4.35
CA ASP A 48 -13.08 -11.05 4.77
C ASP A 48 -13.47 -11.43 6.17
N TYR A 49 -13.40 -10.44 7.05
CA TYR A 49 -13.71 -10.56 8.44
C TYR A 49 -15.13 -10.06 8.78
N GLU A 50 -15.95 -9.79 7.77
CA GLU A 50 -17.39 -9.58 7.89
C GLU A 50 -18.19 -10.49 6.94
N ILE A 51 -18.98 -11.42 7.51
CA ILE A 51 -20.02 -12.25 6.86
C ILE A 51 -19.51 -13.19 5.73
N PRO A 52 -19.86 -14.50 5.71
CA PRO A 52 -19.16 -15.50 4.89
C PRO A 52 -19.52 -15.52 3.40
N ILE A 53 -20.18 -14.49 2.84
CA ILE A 53 -20.75 -14.58 1.48
C ILE A 53 -20.19 -13.48 0.59
N LEU A 54 -18.92 -13.63 0.22
CA LEU A 54 -18.30 -12.89 -0.87
C LEU A 54 -18.66 -13.48 -2.24
N GLU A 55 -18.83 -14.81 -2.34
CA GLU A 55 -19.08 -15.51 -3.61
C GLU A 55 -20.30 -14.96 -4.36
N ASN A 56 -21.35 -14.52 -3.66
CA ASN A 56 -22.58 -14.02 -4.28
C ASN A 56 -22.65 -12.49 -4.49
N ARG A 57 -21.60 -11.73 -4.13
CA ARG A 57 -21.60 -10.26 -4.32
C ARG A 57 -21.09 -9.89 -5.70
N THR A 58 -21.67 -8.83 -6.27
CA THR A 58 -21.23 -8.29 -7.56
C THR A 58 -19.81 -7.71 -7.45
N GLN A 59 -19.06 -7.69 -8.56
CA GLN A 59 -17.73 -7.06 -8.60
C GLN A 59 -17.76 -5.60 -8.11
N ILE A 60 -18.84 -4.87 -8.42
CA ILE A 60 -19.02 -3.48 -7.98
C ILE A 60 -19.08 -3.39 -6.46
N GLU A 61 -19.74 -4.34 -5.78
CA GLU A 61 -19.81 -4.39 -4.32
C GLU A 61 -18.48 -4.82 -3.70
N LYS A 62 -17.76 -5.73 -4.35
CA LYS A 62 -16.39 -6.12 -3.94
C LYS A 62 -15.42 -4.96 -4.07
N ASN A 63 -15.52 -4.18 -5.16
CA ASN A 63 -14.67 -3.02 -5.43
C ASN A 63 -14.97 -1.81 -4.53
N LYS A 64 -16.15 -1.73 -3.90
CA LYS A 64 -16.43 -0.67 -2.91
C LYS A 64 -15.49 -0.80 -1.72
N ARG A 65 -15.28 -2.02 -1.25
CA ARG A 65 -14.46 -2.32 -0.08
C ARG A 65 -13.01 -2.62 -0.48
N SER A 66 -12.31 -1.59 -0.93
CA SER A 66 -10.87 -1.65 -1.23
C SER A 66 -10.03 -1.21 -0.03
N PHE A 67 -8.91 -1.89 0.19
CA PHE A 67 -7.95 -1.54 1.25
C PHE A 67 -6.75 -0.85 0.66
N ASN A 68 -6.15 0.08 1.39
CA ASN A 68 -4.85 0.59 1.02
C ASN A 68 -3.78 -0.06 1.89
N LEU A 69 -2.76 -0.62 1.25
CA LEU A 69 -1.51 -0.97 1.91
C LEU A 69 -0.45 0.09 1.61
N TYR A 70 0.36 0.36 2.62
CA TYR A 70 1.59 1.10 2.50
C TYR A 70 2.72 0.28 3.10
N VAL A 71 3.78 0.06 2.34
CA VAL A 71 4.99 -0.60 2.81
C VAL A 71 6.16 0.33 2.56
N GLU A 72 6.91 0.65 3.60
CA GLU A 72 8.24 1.24 3.50
C GLU A 72 9.27 0.19 3.86
N SER A 73 10.36 0.14 3.09
CA SER A 73 11.52 -0.68 3.42
C SER A 73 12.72 0.20 3.72
N TYR A 74 13.47 -0.18 4.74
CA TYR A 74 14.84 0.28 4.97
C TYR A 74 15.77 -0.91 4.72
N ASP A 75 16.46 -0.85 3.58
CA ASP A 75 17.39 -1.88 3.13
C ASP A 75 18.82 -1.52 3.52
N TYR A 76 19.39 -2.32 4.43
CA TYR A 76 20.75 -2.14 4.94
C TYR A 76 21.81 -2.63 3.94
N GLU A 77 21.44 -3.52 3.02
CA GLU A 77 22.34 -4.22 2.10
C GLU A 77 22.26 -3.71 0.66
N ALA A 78 21.31 -2.82 0.36
CA ALA A 78 21.17 -2.20 -0.95
C ALA A 78 22.52 -1.66 -1.50
N ASP A 79 22.74 -1.85 -2.79
CA ASP A 79 23.94 -1.47 -3.54
C ASP A 79 23.75 -0.20 -4.40
N SER A 80 22.60 0.46 -4.25
CA SER A 80 22.18 1.61 -5.04
C SER A 80 22.00 2.89 -4.20
N TRP A 81 21.44 3.95 -4.80
CA TRP A 81 21.26 5.27 -4.18
C TRP A 81 20.38 5.28 -2.92
N ILE A 82 19.63 4.19 -2.66
CA ILE A 82 18.76 4.03 -1.49
C ILE A 82 19.46 3.38 -0.29
N LYS A 83 20.75 3.00 -0.41
CA LYS A 83 21.47 2.34 0.68
C LYS A 83 21.39 3.18 1.95
N GLY A 84 20.84 2.59 3.02
CA GLY A 84 20.68 3.28 4.30
C GLY A 84 19.59 4.38 4.31
N ILE A 85 18.68 4.38 3.33
CA ILE A 85 17.54 5.30 3.23
C ILE A 85 16.24 4.48 3.20
N SER A 86 15.20 4.94 3.91
CA SER A 86 13.86 4.35 3.82
C SER A 86 13.21 4.74 2.49
N TYR A 87 12.61 3.77 1.80
CA TYR A 87 11.90 4.01 0.54
C TYR A 87 10.56 3.27 0.52
N PRO A 88 9.53 3.81 -0.17
CA PRO A 88 8.26 3.11 -0.33
C PRO A 88 8.45 1.91 -1.26
N VAL A 89 7.96 0.74 -0.87
CA VAL A 89 7.82 -0.40 -1.76
C VAL A 89 6.68 -0.09 -2.73
N ASN A 90 7.01 0.20 -3.98
CA ASN A 90 6.05 0.52 -5.02
C ASN A 90 6.40 -0.25 -6.30
N PRO A 91 5.85 -1.46 -6.47
CA PRO A 91 6.23 -2.37 -7.55
C PRO A 91 6.05 -1.78 -8.95
N SER A 92 6.70 -2.38 -9.94
CA SER A 92 6.65 -1.95 -11.35
C SER A 92 5.23 -1.84 -11.90
N HIS A 93 5.03 -1.07 -12.99
CA HIS A 93 3.72 -0.99 -13.65
C HIS A 93 3.18 -2.35 -14.12
N GLU A 94 4.08 -3.23 -14.56
CA GLU A 94 3.72 -4.57 -15.03
C GLU A 94 3.07 -5.41 -13.93
N TYR A 95 3.57 -5.34 -12.69
CA TYR A 95 2.94 -6.02 -11.54
C TYR A 95 1.46 -5.63 -11.39
N PHE A 96 1.12 -4.35 -11.51
CA PHE A 96 -0.28 -3.92 -11.39
C PHE A 96 -1.13 -4.27 -12.62
N ARG A 97 -0.52 -4.45 -13.80
CA ARG A 97 -1.24 -4.91 -14.99
C ARG A 97 -1.52 -6.41 -14.95
N SER A 98 -0.71 -7.19 -14.23
CA SER A 98 -0.88 -8.64 -14.10
C SER A 98 -1.85 -9.03 -12.98
N LYS A 99 -2.23 -8.11 -12.08
CA LYS A 99 -3.28 -8.33 -11.07
C LYS A 99 -4.62 -8.58 -11.77
N ASN A 100 -4.98 -9.84 -11.96
CA ASN A 100 -6.29 -10.25 -12.44
C ASN A 100 -7.31 -10.21 -11.28
N ASP A 101 -7.49 -9.03 -10.67
CA ASP A 101 -8.39 -8.82 -9.54
C ASP A 101 -9.61 -7.95 -9.89
N GLY A 102 -9.68 -7.36 -11.08
CA GLY A 102 -10.79 -6.51 -11.49
C GLY A 102 -10.77 -5.09 -10.90
N LEU A 103 -9.69 -4.68 -10.21
CA LEU A 103 -9.45 -3.30 -9.77
C LEU A 103 -8.85 -2.40 -10.86
N TYR A 104 -9.24 -2.61 -12.12
CA TYR A 104 -8.64 -1.91 -13.25
C TYR A 104 -8.81 -0.39 -13.13
N LYS A 105 -7.74 0.31 -12.76
CA LYS A 105 -7.64 1.76 -12.90
C LYS A 105 -7.17 2.07 -14.31
N ASN A 106 -7.94 2.89 -15.03
CA ASN A 106 -7.45 3.39 -16.32
C ASN A 106 -6.12 4.16 -16.11
N VAL A 107 -5.27 4.19 -17.13
CA VAL A 107 -3.94 4.81 -17.08
C VAL A 107 -4.01 6.29 -16.66
N VAL A 108 -5.11 6.97 -16.99
CA VAL A 108 -5.35 8.38 -16.63
C VAL A 108 -5.51 8.53 -15.12
N TRP A 109 -6.34 7.73 -14.47
CA TRP A 109 -6.50 7.73 -13.01
C TRP A 109 -5.22 7.32 -12.29
N GLN A 110 -4.44 6.41 -12.87
CA GLN A 110 -3.11 6.06 -12.36
C GLN A 110 -2.13 7.25 -12.37
N PHE A 111 -2.30 8.19 -13.30
CA PHE A 111 -1.48 9.40 -13.41
C PHE A 111 -1.83 10.48 -12.36
N PHE A 112 -3.09 10.51 -11.93
CA PHE A 112 -3.58 11.46 -10.92
C PHE A 112 -3.53 10.91 -9.48
N SER A 113 -3.43 9.60 -9.29
CA SER A 113 -3.25 9.00 -7.97
C SER A 113 -1.79 9.16 -7.50
N ASN A 114 -1.55 10.03 -6.53
CA ASN A 114 -0.21 10.42 -6.03
C ASN A 114 0.65 9.27 -5.44
N SER A 115 0.01 8.14 -5.15
CA SER A 115 0.62 6.88 -4.79
C SER A 115 -0.26 5.78 -5.38
N ARG A 116 0.32 4.71 -5.91
CA ARG A 116 -0.38 3.43 -5.96
C ARG A 116 -0.53 2.96 -4.52
N ARG A 117 -1.41 3.63 -3.76
CA ARG A 117 -2.03 3.08 -2.58
C ARG A 117 -2.65 1.81 -3.11
N GLU A 118 -2.04 0.71 -2.71
CA GLU A 118 -2.27 -0.57 -3.33
C GLU A 118 -3.66 -0.99 -2.89
N GLU A 119 -4.65 -0.64 -3.72
CA GLU A 119 -6.01 -1.07 -3.54
C GLU A 119 -6.03 -2.59 -3.70
N PHE A 120 -6.56 -3.27 -2.68
CA PHE A 120 -6.66 -4.72 -2.63
C PHE A 120 -8.10 -5.14 -2.34
N GLN A 121 -8.51 -6.26 -2.91
CA GLN A 121 -9.79 -6.91 -2.64
C GLN A 121 -9.65 -8.02 -1.62
N PHE A 122 -10.78 -8.36 -1.00
CA PHE A 122 -10.89 -9.54 -0.15
C PHE A 122 -10.85 -10.84 -0.94
N GLY A 123 -10.37 -11.89 -0.28
CA GLY A 123 -10.31 -13.25 -0.85
C GLY A 123 -9.21 -13.42 -1.91
N CYS A 124 -8.53 -12.34 -2.29
CA CYS A 124 -7.37 -12.38 -3.16
C CYS A 124 -6.08 -12.56 -2.34
N GLU A 125 -5.15 -13.32 -2.89
CA GLU A 125 -3.75 -13.34 -2.45
C GLU A 125 -2.93 -12.45 -3.38
N TYR A 126 -2.13 -11.55 -2.80
CA TYR A 126 -1.27 -10.64 -3.55
C TYR A 126 0.18 -10.84 -3.15
N ARG A 127 1.10 -10.87 -4.13
CA ARG A 127 2.54 -11.03 -3.90
C ARG A 127 3.29 -9.77 -4.26
N ILE A 128 3.50 -8.90 -3.28
CA ILE A 128 4.18 -7.63 -3.48
C ILE A 128 5.70 -7.88 -3.37
N PRO A 129 6.51 -7.58 -4.38
CA PRO A 129 7.96 -7.68 -4.31
C PRO A 129 8.57 -7.00 -3.06
N LEU A 130 9.51 -7.69 -2.38
CA LEU A 130 10.28 -7.14 -1.27
C LEU A 130 11.79 -7.33 -1.48
N PRO A 131 12.65 -6.48 -0.90
CA PRO A 131 14.09 -6.72 -0.85
C PRO A 131 14.41 -7.95 0.03
N SER A 132 15.50 -8.64 -0.31
CA SER A 132 16.10 -9.71 0.50
C SER A 132 17.08 -9.16 1.54
N GLY A 133 17.50 -10.01 2.47
CA GLY A 133 18.39 -9.69 3.58
C GLY A 133 17.69 -9.06 4.78
N VAL A 134 18.47 -8.48 5.68
CA VAL A 134 17.95 -7.83 6.90
C VAL A 134 17.33 -6.49 6.53
N ASN A 135 16.02 -6.37 6.67
CA ASN A 135 15.26 -5.17 6.34
C ASN A 135 14.35 -4.75 7.49
N LYS A 136 14.06 -3.45 7.58
CA LYS A 136 13.00 -2.93 8.46
C LYS A 136 11.83 -2.48 7.60
N PHE A 137 10.67 -3.09 7.84
CA PHE A 137 9.43 -2.80 7.16
C PHE A 137 8.49 -1.99 8.05
N THR A 138 7.95 -0.89 7.53
CA THR A 138 6.79 -0.21 8.11
C THR A 138 5.59 -0.53 7.25
N ILE A 139 4.56 -1.13 7.83
CA ILE A 139 3.41 -1.66 7.12
C ILE A 139 2.17 -1.00 7.70
N MET A 140 1.40 -0.33 6.84
CA MET A 140 0.12 0.27 7.19
C MET A 140 -0.98 -0.29 6.32
N PHE A 141 -2.07 -0.70 6.95
CA PHE A 141 -3.25 -1.21 6.29
C PHE A 141 -4.45 -0.33 6.63
N PHE A 142 -5.27 0.02 5.64
CA PHE A 142 -6.38 0.96 5.83
C PHE A 142 -7.69 0.38 5.29
N ASP A 143 -8.66 0.19 6.18
CA ASP A 143 -10.08 -0.04 5.85
C ASP A 143 -10.84 1.28 6.05
N PHE A 144 -10.98 2.06 4.99
CA PHE A 144 -11.67 3.35 5.06
C PHE A 144 -13.18 3.22 5.26
N GLU A 145 -13.79 2.16 4.72
CA GLU A 145 -15.23 1.96 4.83
C GLU A 145 -15.65 1.65 6.26
N LYS A 146 -14.82 0.91 7.00
CA LYS A 146 -15.09 0.51 8.39
C LYS A 146 -14.33 1.33 9.41
N SER A 147 -13.62 2.36 8.99
CA SER A 147 -12.79 3.19 9.86
C SER A 147 -11.86 2.33 10.73
N LYS A 148 -11.13 1.40 10.10
CA LYS A 148 -10.13 0.57 10.78
C LYS A 148 -8.74 0.73 10.16
N ARG A 149 -7.70 0.58 10.97
CA ARG A 149 -6.32 0.69 10.52
C ARG A 149 -5.45 -0.39 11.17
N GLY A 150 -4.52 -0.93 10.42
CA GLY A 150 -3.44 -1.77 10.92
C GLY A 150 -2.11 -1.05 10.77
N PHE A 151 -1.22 -1.22 11.74
CA PHE A 151 0.12 -0.65 11.72
C PHE A 151 1.10 -1.62 12.36
N ALA A 152 2.21 -1.87 11.68
CA ALA A 152 3.29 -2.65 12.23
C ALA A 152 4.64 -2.13 11.74
N ILE A 153 5.63 -2.15 12.63
CA ILE A 153 7.03 -2.03 12.28
C ILE A 153 7.71 -3.36 12.60
N LYS A 154 8.30 -4.00 11.59
CA LYS A 154 8.98 -5.29 11.76
C LYS A 154 10.37 -5.24 11.15
N LYS A 155 11.36 -5.71 11.90
CA LYS A 155 12.69 -6.01 11.36
C LYS A 155 12.74 -7.50 11.07
N ILE A 156 12.95 -7.86 9.81
CA ILE A 156 12.90 -9.25 9.35
C ILE A 156 14.13 -9.49 8.46
N ASP A 157 14.77 -10.64 8.65
CA ASP A 157 15.79 -11.15 7.77
C ASP A 157 15.14 -12.09 6.74
N LEU A 158 15.08 -11.64 5.50
CA LEU A 158 14.44 -12.35 4.40
C LEU A 158 15.50 -13.03 3.54
N SER A 159 15.75 -14.32 3.76
CA SER A 159 16.66 -15.07 2.90
C SER A 159 16.10 -15.23 1.48
N GLU A 160 16.97 -15.58 0.53
CA GLU A 160 16.56 -15.89 -0.84
C GLU A 160 15.46 -16.97 -0.86
N ASN A 161 14.44 -16.76 -1.70
CA ASN A 161 13.26 -17.64 -1.78
C ASN A 161 12.45 -17.77 -0.47
N GLN A 162 12.52 -16.77 0.42
CA GLN A 162 11.58 -16.61 1.52
C GLN A 162 10.63 -15.44 1.27
N SER A 163 9.42 -15.54 1.78
CA SER A 163 8.42 -14.48 1.70
C SER A 163 7.78 -14.26 3.07
N ILE A 164 7.25 -13.07 3.29
CA ILE A 164 6.50 -12.74 4.49
C ILE A 164 5.02 -12.84 4.15
N ARG A 165 4.29 -13.78 4.73
CA ARG A 165 2.83 -13.78 4.72
C ARG A 165 2.30 -12.85 5.79
N VAL A 166 1.41 -11.94 5.40
CA VAL A 166 0.68 -11.05 6.30
C VAL A 166 -0.77 -11.50 6.34
N GLU A 167 -1.20 -11.93 7.52
CA GLU A 167 -2.61 -12.18 7.81
C GLU A 167 -3.23 -10.94 8.45
N VAL A 168 -4.37 -10.54 7.91
CA VAL A 168 -5.12 -9.36 8.33
C VAL A 168 -6.36 -9.82 9.08
N SER A 169 -6.49 -9.46 10.36
CA SER A 169 -7.65 -9.79 11.18
C SER A 169 -8.11 -8.57 11.98
N PRO A 170 -9.43 -8.33 12.13
CA PRO A 170 -9.90 -7.24 12.96
C PRO A 170 -9.67 -7.59 14.43
N GLU A 171 -9.26 -6.60 15.22
CA GLU A 171 -9.29 -6.75 16.67
C GLU A 171 -10.72 -6.56 17.21
N GLU A 172 -10.91 -7.00 18.46
CA GLU A 172 -12.10 -6.67 19.23
C GLU A 172 -12.26 -5.16 19.37
N PHE A 173 -13.51 -4.70 19.44
CA PHE A 173 -13.81 -3.29 19.60
C PHE A 173 -13.16 -2.73 20.87
N GLN A 174 -12.43 -1.62 20.72
CA GLN A 174 -11.77 -0.92 21.83
C GLN A 174 -12.43 0.43 22.09
N SER A 175 -12.49 0.83 23.36
CA SER A 175 -12.84 2.19 23.75
C SER A 175 -11.79 3.18 23.23
N GLN A 176 -12.14 4.47 23.07
CA GLN A 176 -11.18 5.48 22.60
C GLN A 176 -9.95 5.63 23.51
N GLU A 177 -10.15 5.51 24.83
CA GLU A 177 -9.06 5.55 25.80
C GLU A 177 -8.10 4.37 25.61
N ASN A 178 -8.64 3.16 25.46
CA ASN A 178 -7.85 1.96 25.19
C ASN A 178 -7.13 2.05 23.85
N LEU A 179 -7.81 2.50 22.78
CA LEU A 179 -7.20 2.69 21.46
C LEU A 179 -5.96 3.58 21.53
N ARG A 180 -6.02 4.68 22.28
CA ARG A 180 -4.88 5.57 22.45
C ARG A 180 -3.72 4.86 23.13
N ILE A 181 -3.97 4.16 24.24
CA ILE A 181 -2.96 3.41 24.99
C ILE A 181 -2.30 2.34 24.10
N ILE A 182 -3.10 1.61 23.32
CA ILE A 182 -2.61 0.58 22.41
C ILE A 182 -1.73 1.21 21.32
N LYS A 183 -2.21 2.27 20.66
CA LYS A 183 -1.48 2.97 19.58
C LYS A 183 -0.17 3.59 20.08
N ASP A 184 -0.15 4.14 21.29
CA ASP A 184 1.07 4.63 21.93
C ASP A 184 2.06 3.48 22.18
N THR A 185 1.58 2.36 22.75
CA THR A 185 2.40 1.17 23.06
C THR A 185 2.99 0.52 21.82
N GLN A 186 2.22 0.49 20.72
CA GLN A 186 2.63 -0.05 19.43
C GLN A 186 3.44 0.95 18.57
N ASN A 187 3.84 2.09 19.13
CA ASN A 187 4.64 3.13 18.46
C ASN A 187 4.02 3.65 17.15
N TRP A 188 2.70 3.82 17.11
CA TRP A 188 2.04 4.39 15.94
C TRP A 188 2.55 5.81 15.65
N PRO A 189 2.53 6.27 14.39
CA PRO A 189 2.88 7.65 14.07
C PRO A 189 1.93 8.62 14.78
N SER A 190 2.46 9.75 15.25
CA SER A 190 1.74 10.69 16.12
C SER A 190 0.40 11.17 15.53
N SER A 191 0.35 11.37 14.22
CA SER A 191 -0.86 11.75 13.48
C SER A 191 -2.00 10.74 13.57
N TYR A 192 -1.72 9.46 13.84
CA TYR A 192 -2.72 8.39 13.91
C TYR A 192 -3.11 8.00 15.35
N ARG A 193 -2.41 8.50 16.37
CA ARG A 193 -2.65 8.12 17.78
C ARG A 193 -3.97 8.64 18.34
N TYR A 194 -4.39 9.81 17.87
CA TYR A 194 -5.62 10.50 18.33
C TYR A 194 -6.84 10.19 17.46
N LEU A 195 -6.64 9.37 16.45
CA LEU A 195 -7.68 8.96 15.52
C LEU A 195 -8.53 7.85 16.14
N SER A 196 -9.85 7.92 15.94
CA SER A 196 -10.83 7.01 16.55
C SER A 196 -10.99 5.68 15.80
N GLU A 197 -10.25 5.50 14.70
CA GLU A 197 -10.24 4.27 13.92
C GLU A 197 -9.84 3.07 14.78
N GLN A 198 -10.63 1.99 14.65
CA GLN A 198 -10.39 0.71 15.32
C GLN A 198 -9.16 0.01 14.73
N ILE A 199 -8.62 -0.96 15.48
CA ILE A 199 -7.36 -1.62 15.13
C ILE A 199 -7.64 -2.87 14.29
N ILE A 200 -6.78 -3.06 13.29
CA ILE A 200 -6.60 -4.31 12.55
C ILE A 200 -5.26 -4.88 13.01
N ASP A 201 -5.29 -6.12 13.49
CA ASP A 201 -4.08 -6.86 13.78
C ASP A 201 -3.44 -7.34 12.48
N LEU A 202 -2.10 -7.24 12.43
CA LEU A 202 -1.27 -7.67 11.32
C LEU A 202 -0.33 -8.75 11.87
N THR A 203 -0.64 -10.00 11.56
CA THR A 203 0.19 -11.13 11.96
C THR A 203 1.14 -11.51 10.81
N PHE A 204 2.41 -11.76 11.14
CA PHE A 204 3.49 -11.97 10.17
C PHE A 204 4.09 -13.37 10.30
N HIS A 205 4.18 -14.08 9.18
CA HIS A 205 4.83 -15.40 9.09
C HIS A 205 5.86 -15.40 7.96
N VAL A 206 7.05 -15.95 8.23
CA VAL A 206 8.04 -16.18 7.17
C VAL A 206 7.81 -17.57 6.60
N GLU A 207 7.63 -17.67 5.29
CA GLU A 207 7.41 -18.92 4.57
C GLU A 207 8.34 -19.04 3.37
N LYS A 208 8.47 -20.25 2.81
CA LYS A 208 9.19 -20.44 1.55
C LYS A 208 8.36 -19.88 0.40
N THR A 209 9.00 -19.12 -0.48
CA THR A 209 8.37 -18.61 -1.68
C THR A 209 7.99 -19.77 -2.61
N PRO A 210 6.71 -19.89 -3.04
CA PRO A 210 6.30 -20.89 -4.01
C PRO A 210 7.06 -20.72 -5.33
N PRO A 211 7.36 -21.82 -6.06
CA PRO A 211 8.13 -21.75 -7.32
C PRO A 211 7.34 -21.17 -8.50
N SER A 212 6.06 -20.83 -8.35
CA SER A 212 5.27 -20.24 -9.45
C SER A 212 5.40 -18.71 -9.46
N ASP A 213 5.85 -18.17 -10.58
CA ASP A 213 6.01 -16.72 -10.80
C ASP A 213 4.67 -15.98 -10.96
N SER A 214 3.57 -16.69 -11.21
CA SER A 214 2.26 -16.07 -11.41
C SER A 214 1.51 -15.90 -10.09
N ASP A 215 1.06 -14.67 -9.82
CA ASP A 215 -0.04 -14.42 -8.90
C ASP A 215 -1.21 -15.33 -9.27
N LEU A 216 -1.78 -16.02 -8.28
CA LEU A 216 -2.99 -16.79 -8.50
C LEU A 216 -4.10 -15.81 -8.92
N PRO A 217 -4.89 -16.13 -9.96
CA PRO A 217 -6.04 -15.30 -10.29
C PRO A 217 -6.93 -15.18 -9.05
N CYS A 218 -7.46 -13.98 -8.81
CA CYS A 218 -8.39 -13.83 -7.71
C CYS A 218 -9.68 -14.59 -8.06
N ASN A 219 -9.88 -15.75 -7.45
CA ASN A 219 -11.10 -16.54 -7.57
C ASN A 219 -12.15 -15.90 -6.67
N LEU A 220 -12.87 -14.93 -7.25
CA LEU A 220 -13.93 -14.19 -6.59
C LEU A 220 -15.24 -14.96 -6.51
#